data_AF-A0A9D8TTC0-F1
#
_entry.id   AF-A0A9D8TTC0-F1
#
_cell.length_a   1.000
_cell.length_b   1.000
_cell.length_c   1.000
_cell.angle_alpha   90.00
_cell.angle_beta   90.00
_cell.angle_gamma   90.00
#
_symmetry.space_group_name_H-M   'P 1'
#
loop_
_entity.id
_entity.type
_entity.pdbx_description
1 polymer ?
#
loop_
_entity_poly.entity_id
_entity_poly.type
_entity_poly.pdbx_seq_one_letter_code
_entity_poly.pdbx_strand_id
1 'polypeptide(L)'
;MTLYEELKARGLVAQVSDEAEISKMINEGKATFYIGFDCTADSLTAGHFMALTLMKRLQAAGNKPIALIGGGTTMIGDPSGRTDMRKMLTREDIDHNAACFKRQMERFIDFGPGKAMMVNNADWLLDLNYVELLREVGTCFSVNNMLRAECYKQRMEKGLSFFEFNYMIMQSYDFYY
;
A
#
# COMPACT_ATOMS: atom_id res chain seq x y z
N MET A 1 -16.77 8.06 -22.80
CA MET A 1 -16.09 8.44 -21.56
C MET A 1 -14.97 7.43 -21.34
N THR A 2 -13.74 7.90 -21.21
CA THR A 2 -12.57 7.05 -20.90
C THR A 2 -12.60 6.59 -19.44
N LEU A 3 -11.78 5.60 -19.08
CA LEU A 3 -11.69 5.11 -17.70
C LEU A 3 -11.27 6.24 -16.76
N TYR A 4 -10.24 7.00 -17.12
CA TYR A 4 -9.76 8.12 -16.30
C TYR A 4 -10.83 9.21 -16.10
N GLU A 5 -11.57 9.56 -17.16
CA GLU A 5 -12.70 10.49 -17.06
C GLU A 5 -13.80 9.96 -16.12
N GLU A 6 -14.09 8.66 -16.16
CA GLU A 6 -15.04 8.04 -15.23
C GLU A 6 -14.57 8.16 -13.78
N LEU A 7 -13.30 7.88 -13.51
CA LEU A 7 -12.73 7.98 -12.16
C LEU A 7 -12.83 9.41 -11.62
N LYS A 8 -12.53 10.41 -12.46
CA LYS A 8 -12.70 11.83 -12.11
C LYS A 8 -14.16 12.19 -11.85
N ALA A 9 -15.07 11.81 -12.75
CA ALA A 9 -16.49 12.11 -12.63
C ALA A 9 -17.11 11.51 -11.36
N ARG A 10 -16.57 10.39 -10.88
CA ARG A 10 -16.98 9.73 -9.63
C ARG A 10 -16.30 10.29 -8.37
N GLY A 11 -15.40 11.26 -8.51
CA GLY A 11 -14.62 11.80 -7.39
C GLY A 11 -13.61 10.81 -6.79
N LEU A 12 -13.16 9.83 -7.57
CA LEU A 12 -12.20 8.80 -7.13
C LEU A 12 -10.73 9.21 -7.32
N VAL A 13 -10.49 10.42 -7.84
CA VAL A 13 -9.15 10.97 -8.07
C VAL A 13 -8.96 12.19 -7.17
N ALA A 14 -8.09 12.06 -6.18
CA ALA A 14 -7.74 13.15 -5.28
C ALA A 14 -6.46 13.87 -5.75
N GLN A 15 -5.40 13.12 -6.03
CA GLN A 15 -4.10 13.62 -6.47
C GLN A 15 -3.46 12.63 -7.45
N VAL A 16 -2.68 13.16 -8.41
CA VAL A 16 -1.98 12.38 -9.42
C VAL A 16 -0.63 13.04 -9.68
N SER A 17 0.44 12.26 -9.82
CA SER A 17 1.80 12.78 -10.05
C SER A 17 1.97 13.38 -11.44
N ASP A 18 1.64 12.61 -12.48
CA ASP A 18 1.55 13.07 -13.87
C ASP A 18 0.20 12.62 -14.44
N GLU A 19 -0.72 13.57 -14.57
CA GLU A 19 -2.08 13.28 -15.04
C GLU A 19 -2.10 12.79 -16.49
N ALA A 20 -1.27 13.35 -17.37
CA ALA A 20 -1.30 13.03 -18.79
C ALA A 20 -0.78 11.61 -19.04
N GLU A 21 0.35 11.27 -18.43
CA GLU A 21 0.96 9.95 -18.56
C GLU A 21 0.11 8.86 -17.91
N ILE A 22 -0.39 9.10 -16.69
CA ILE A 22 -1.20 8.12 -15.97
C ILE A 22 -2.54 7.89 -16.68
N SER A 23 -3.22 8.96 -17.12
CA SER A 23 -4.47 8.85 -17.87
C SER A 23 -4.29 8.00 -19.12
N LYS A 24 -3.23 8.26 -19.91
CA LYS A 24 -2.91 7.47 -21.10
C LYS A 24 -2.67 5.99 -20.75
N MET A 25 -1.82 5.73 -19.77
CA MET A 25 -1.42 4.37 -19.38
C MET A 25 -2.61 3.50 -18.96
N ILE A 26 -3.49 4.02 -18.08
CA ILE A 26 -4.62 3.24 -17.57
C ILE A 26 -5.74 3.07 -18.61
N ASN A 27 -5.92 4.06 -19.49
CA ASN A 27 -6.92 4.00 -20.57
C ASN A 27 -6.49 3.01 -21.66
N GLU A 28 -5.19 2.85 -21.89
CA GLU A 28 -4.64 1.85 -22.80
C GLU A 28 -4.61 0.43 -22.21
N GLY A 29 -4.97 0.25 -20.93
CA GLY A 29 -4.99 -1.07 -20.27
C GLY A 29 -3.59 -1.64 -20.02
N LYS A 30 -2.54 -0.81 -20.01
CA LYS A 30 -1.14 -1.25 -19.90
C LYS A 30 -0.56 -1.14 -18.50
N ALA A 31 -1.30 -0.57 -17.54
CA ALA A 31 -0.78 -0.35 -16.21
C ALA A 31 -0.67 -1.67 -15.45
N THR A 32 0.51 -1.95 -14.90
CA THR A 32 0.66 -2.83 -13.74
C THR A 32 0.77 -1.93 -12.52
N PHE A 33 -0.09 -2.12 -11.54
CA PHE A 33 -0.18 -1.23 -10.39
C PHE A 33 -0.45 -2.04 -9.13
N TYR A 34 -0.10 -1.48 -7.97
CA TYR A 34 -0.36 -2.12 -6.69
C TYR A 34 -1.15 -1.22 -5.74
N ILE A 35 -1.87 -1.85 -4.80
CA ILE A 35 -2.41 -1.19 -3.61
C ILE A 35 -2.00 -2.02 -2.40
N GLY A 36 -1.44 -1.35 -1.39
CA GLY A 36 -1.04 -1.96 -0.11
C GLY A 36 -2.22 -2.13 0.85
N PHE A 37 -2.24 -3.25 1.55
CA PHE A 37 -3.23 -3.60 2.57
C PHE A 37 -2.53 -4.13 3.82
N ASP A 38 -2.46 -3.30 4.87
CA ASP A 38 -2.00 -3.73 6.19
C ASP A 38 -3.06 -4.61 6.86
N CYS A 39 -2.65 -5.80 7.30
CA CYS A 39 -3.52 -6.85 7.83
C CYS A 39 -3.79 -6.68 9.33
N THR A 40 -4.35 -5.53 9.70
CA THR A 40 -4.50 -5.13 11.11
C THR A 40 -5.73 -5.71 11.81
N ALA A 41 -6.58 -6.40 11.06
CA ALA A 41 -7.78 -7.09 11.55
C ALA A 41 -8.09 -8.28 10.63
N ASP A 42 -8.98 -9.17 11.07
CA ASP A 42 -9.40 -10.37 10.34
C ASP A 42 -10.41 -10.10 9.22
N SER A 43 -10.83 -8.83 9.05
CA SER A 43 -11.76 -8.45 7.99
C SER A 43 -11.48 -7.09 7.38
N LEU A 44 -11.68 -6.99 6.07
CA LEU A 44 -11.77 -5.71 5.39
C LEU A 44 -13.05 -5.01 5.86
N THR A 45 -12.97 -3.69 5.89
CA THR A 45 -14.06 -2.79 6.28
C THR A 45 -14.54 -1.97 5.08
N ALA A 46 -15.64 -1.22 5.26
CA ALA A 46 -16.13 -0.29 4.23
C ALA A 46 -15.07 0.73 3.76
N GLY A 47 -14.09 1.08 4.60
CA GLY A 47 -12.98 1.96 4.19
C GLY A 47 -12.12 1.37 3.07
N HIS A 48 -11.94 0.05 3.05
CA HIS A 48 -11.18 -0.65 2.03
C HIS A 48 -11.97 -0.83 0.72
N PHE A 49 -13.29 -0.66 0.77
CA PHE A 49 -14.18 -0.88 -0.37
C PHE A 49 -13.88 0.08 -1.53
N MET A 50 -13.44 1.30 -1.23
CA MET A 50 -13.00 2.27 -2.25
C MET A 50 -11.81 1.73 -3.05
N ALA A 51 -10.78 1.23 -2.36
CA ALA A 51 -9.59 0.67 -2.99
C ALA A 51 -9.91 -0.57 -3.83
N LEU A 52 -10.71 -1.50 -3.28
CA LEU A 52 -11.14 -2.69 -4.03
C LEU A 52 -11.96 -2.34 -5.27
N THR A 53 -12.85 -1.35 -5.16
CA THR A 53 -13.66 -0.89 -6.30
C THR A 53 -12.79 -0.26 -7.38
N LEU A 54 -11.77 0.52 -6.99
CA LEU A 54 -10.80 1.08 -7.93
C LEU A 54 -10.01 -0.03 -8.63
N MET A 55 -9.45 -0.99 -7.88
CA MET A 55 -8.73 -2.13 -8.45
C MET A 55 -9.59 -2.89 -9.45
N LYS A 56 -10.84 -3.19 -9.09
CA LYS A 56 -11.79 -3.89 -9.97
C LYS A 56 -12.04 -3.12 -11.27
N ARG A 57 -12.24 -1.81 -11.20
CA ARG A 57 -12.48 -0.95 -12.38
C ARG A 57 -11.27 -0.93 -13.30
N LEU A 58 -10.08 -0.73 -12.75
CA LEU A 58 -8.83 -0.75 -13.50
C LEU A 58 -8.61 -2.13 -14.15
N GLN A 59 -8.88 -3.22 -13.43
CA GLN A 59 -8.79 -4.58 -13.95
C GLN A 59 -9.76 -4.83 -15.10
N ALA A 60 -11.02 -4.39 -14.96
CA ALA A 60 -12.03 -4.53 -16.00
C ALA A 60 -11.67 -3.75 -17.27
N ALA A 61 -10.84 -2.70 -17.15
CA ALA A 61 -10.30 -1.94 -18.27
C ALA A 61 -8.99 -2.52 -18.84
N GLY A 62 -8.58 -3.72 -18.42
CA GLY A 62 -7.41 -4.43 -18.96
C GLY A 62 -6.12 -4.24 -18.16
N ASN A 63 -6.09 -3.38 -17.15
CA ASN A 63 -4.91 -3.18 -16.30
C ASN A 63 -4.69 -4.37 -15.36
N LYS A 64 -3.46 -4.51 -14.85
CA LYS A 64 -3.05 -5.64 -14.00
C LYS A 64 -2.87 -5.20 -12.54
N PRO A 65 -3.78 -5.54 -11.62
CA PRO A 65 -3.66 -5.19 -10.21
C PRO A 65 -2.69 -6.13 -9.47
N ILE A 66 -2.02 -5.58 -8.47
CA ILE A 66 -1.27 -6.30 -7.46
C ILE A 66 -1.86 -5.91 -6.09
N ALA A 67 -2.47 -6.87 -5.39
CA ALA A 67 -2.87 -6.72 -4.00
C ALA A 67 -1.64 -7.00 -3.13
N LEU A 68 -0.99 -5.94 -2.64
CA LEU A 68 0.18 -6.05 -1.79
C LEU A 68 -0.28 -6.22 -0.33
N ILE A 69 -0.04 -7.39 0.24
CA ILE A 69 -0.24 -7.65 1.66
C ILE A 69 0.93 -7.11 2.44
N GLY A 70 0.61 -6.29 3.45
CA GLY A 70 1.58 -5.66 4.32
C GLY A 70 2.08 -6.56 5.44
N GLY A 71 2.55 -7.78 5.15
CA GLY A 71 3.00 -8.69 6.21
C GLY A 71 4.14 -8.14 7.06
N GLY A 72 5.14 -7.50 6.43
CA GLY A 72 6.23 -6.82 7.10
C GLY A 72 5.82 -5.44 7.64
N THR A 73 5.12 -4.63 6.85
CA THR A 73 4.71 -3.27 7.26
C THR A 73 3.72 -3.27 8.43
N THR A 74 2.83 -4.26 8.51
CA THR A 74 1.87 -4.42 9.62
C THR A 74 2.58 -4.69 10.95
N MET A 75 3.78 -5.29 10.94
CA MET A 75 4.56 -5.50 12.17
C MET A 75 4.99 -4.17 12.81
N ILE A 76 5.18 -3.13 11.99
CA ILE A 76 5.53 -1.77 12.45
C ILE A 76 4.27 -0.93 12.71
N GLY A 77 3.37 -0.91 11.74
CA GLY A 77 2.13 -0.15 11.75
C GLY A 77 2.26 1.28 11.21
N ASP A 78 1.38 1.64 10.28
CA ASP A 78 1.31 2.99 9.70
C ASP A 78 0.88 4.03 10.75
N PRO A 79 1.69 5.08 11.01
CA PRO A 79 1.33 6.17 11.90
C PRO A 79 0.36 7.20 11.28
N SER A 80 0.06 7.11 9.98
CA SER A 80 -0.80 8.05 9.27
C SER A 80 -2.23 8.05 9.82
N GLY A 81 -2.74 9.24 10.19
CA GLY A 81 -4.13 9.44 10.59
C GLY A 81 -4.53 8.92 11.99
N ARG A 82 -3.56 8.56 12.85
CA ARG A 82 -3.83 8.03 14.21
C ARG A 82 -2.99 8.72 15.30
N THR A 83 -3.55 8.82 16.51
CA THR A 83 -2.91 9.47 17.66
C THR A 83 -2.17 8.52 18.59
N ASP A 84 -2.46 7.22 18.53
CA ASP A 84 -1.95 6.23 19.48
C ASP A 84 -1.11 5.17 18.74
N MET A 85 -0.11 4.59 19.43
CA MET A 85 0.68 3.50 18.86
C MET A 85 -0.18 2.28 18.55
N ARG A 86 0.12 1.58 17.45
CA ARG A 86 -0.60 0.36 17.09
C ARG A 86 -0.27 -0.80 18.02
N LYS A 87 -1.23 -1.69 18.19
CA LYS A 87 -0.99 -3.00 18.79
C LYS A 87 -0.05 -3.77 17.86
N MET A 88 1.09 -4.22 18.40
CA MET A 88 1.98 -5.13 17.68
C MET A 88 1.29 -6.50 17.55
N LEU A 89 1.11 -6.94 16.31
CA LEU A 89 0.54 -8.26 15.98
C LEU A 89 1.68 -9.27 15.82
N THR A 90 1.41 -10.55 16.14
CA THR A 90 2.36 -11.62 15.81
C THR A 90 2.29 -11.94 14.33
N ARG A 91 3.30 -12.65 13.83
CA ARG A 91 3.30 -13.11 12.44
C ARG A 91 2.11 -14.03 12.16
N GLU A 92 1.77 -14.90 13.11
CA GLU A 92 0.63 -15.81 12.99
C GLU A 92 -0.70 -15.05 12.87
N ASP A 93 -0.88 -13.97 13.65
CA ASP A 93 -2.06 -13.11 13.55
C ASP A 93 -2.13 -12.43 12.18
N ILE A 94 -1.00 -11.92 11.68
CA ILE A 94 -0.92 -11.25 10.38
C ILE A 94 -1.21 -12.23 9.24
N ASP A 95 -0.65 -13.43 9.27
CA ASP A 95 -0.87 -14.46 8.25
C ASP A 95 -2.33 -14.92 8.23
N HIS A 96 -2.95 -15.06 9.42
CA HIS A 96 -4.38 -15.34 9.53
C HIS A 96 -5.23 -14.22 8.88
N ASN A 97 -4.95 -12.97 9.22
CA ASN A 97 -5.65 -11.81 8.68
C ASN A 97 -5.48 -11.69 7.16
N ALA A 98 -4.27 -11.92 6.64
CA ALA A 98 -3.98 -11.92 5.21
C ALA A 98 -4.79 -12.99 4.45
N ALA A 99 -4.91 -14.20 5.02
CA ALA A 99 -5.74 -15.25 4.44
C ALA A 99 -7.23 -14.87 4.42
N CYS A 100 -7.72 -14.20 5.46
CA CYS A 100 -9.07 -13.65 5.48
C CYS A 100 -9.27 -12.56 4.42
N PHE A 101 -8.33 -11.64 4.27
CA PHE A 101 -8.37 -10.58 3.26
C PHE A 101 -8.42 -11.17 1.85
N LYS A 102 -7.57 -12.17 1.55
CA LYS A 102 -7.58 -12.88 0.26
C LYS A 102 -8.97 -13.37 -0.13
N ARG A 103 -9.62 -14.12 0.77
CA ARG A 103 -10.97 -14.68 0.55
C ARG A 103 -12.02 -13.60 0.29
N GLN A 104 -11.86 -12.41 0.89
CA GLN A 104 -12.77 -11.29 0.67
C GLN A 104 -12.48 -10.59 -0.67
N MET A 105 -11.20 -10.39 -1.01
CA MET A 105 -10.74 -9.76 -2.25
C MET A 105 -11.12 -10.56 -3.50
N GLU A 106 -11.10 -11.89 -3.43
CA GLU A 106 -11.49 -12.80 -4.52
C GLU A 106 -12.94 -12.58 -5.01
N ARG A 107 -13.79 -11.91 -4.21
CA ARG A 107 -15.16 -11.53 -4.63
C ARG A 107 -15.20 -10.32 -5.55
N PHE A 108 -14.13 -9.53 -5.58
CA PHE A 108 -14.05 -8.27 -6.32
C PHE A 108 -13.02 -8.31 -7.44
N ILE A 109 -11.91 -9.01 -7.21
CA ILE A 109 -10.71 -9.04 -8.06
C ILE A 109 -10.50 -10.46 -8.57
N ASP A 110 -10.18 -10.57 -9.86
CA ASP A 110 -9.91 -11.85 -10.49
C ASP A 110 -8.41 -12.18 -10.42
N PHE A 111 -8.07 -13.19 -9.60
CA PHE A 111 -6.70 -13.70 -9.42
C PHE A 111 -6.37 -14.88 -10.34
N GLY A 112 -7.12 -15.08 -11.43
CA GLY A 112 -6.83 -16.11 -12.42
C GLY A 112 -5.50 -15.91 -13.14
N PRO A 113 -5.06 -16.90 -13.95
CA PRO A 113 -3.78 -16.86 -14.66
C PRO A 113 -3.62 -15.59 -15.49
N GLY A 114 -2.51 -14.87 -15.28
CA GLY A 114 -2.18 -13.64 -16.01
C GLY A 114 -2.98 -12.39 -15.60
N LYS A 115 -3.87 -12.48 -14.61
CA LYS A 115 -4.71 -11.37 -14.13
C LYS A 115 -4.09 -10.71 -12.89
N ALA A 116 -4.85 -10.57 -11.79
CA ALA A 116 -4.32 -9.95 -10.59
C ALA A 116 -3.32 -10.86 -9.87
N MET A 117 -2.39 -10.23 -9.16
CA MET A 117 -1.45 -10.91 -8.27
C MET A 117 -1.74 -10.52 -6.83
N MET A 118 -1.47 -11.44 -5.91
CA MET A 118 -1.45 -11.16 -4.49
C MET A 118 -0.07 -11.54 -3.99
N VAL A 119 0.65 -10.57 -3.44
CA VAL A 119 2.05 -10.71 -2.98
C VAL A 119 2.15 -10.19 -1.54
N ASN A 120 3.16 -10.62 -0.80
CA ASN A 120 3.34 -10.23 0.59
C ASN A 120 4.70 -9.55 0.77
N ASN A 121 4.74 -8.31 1.26
CA ASN A 121 6.01 -7.62 1.46
C ASN A 121 6.88 -8.26 2.55
N ALA A 122 6.34 -9.15 3.38
CA ALA A 122 7.14 -9.97 4.26
C ALA A 122 8.19 -10.81 3.50
N ASP A 123 7.91 -11.18 2.24
CA ASP A 123 8.77 -12.03 1.42
C ASP A 123 10.10 -11.38 1.06
N TRP A 124 10.18 -10.04 1.07
CA TRP A 124 11.44 -9.31 0.86
C TRP A 124 11.85 -8.49 2.07
N LEU A 125 10.93 -7.90 2.83
CA LEU A 125 11.27 -7.02 3.95
C LEU A 125 11.87 -7.75 5.16
N LEU A 126 11.43 -8.99 5.45
CA LEU A 126 11.88 -9.70 6.65
C LEU A 126 13.31 -10.25 6.52
N ASP A 127 13.77 -10.45 5.29
CA ASP A 127 15.12 -10.95 5.01
C ASP A 127 16.13 -9.80 4.79
N LEU A 128 15.70 -8.53 4.83
CA LEU A 128 16.60 -7.39 4.69
C LEU A 128 17.52 -7.25 5.90
N ASN A 129 18.82 -7.26 5.64
CA ASN A 129 19.80 -6.93 6.66
C ASN A 129 19.71 -5.45 7.02
N TYR A 130 19.71 -5.14 8.32
CA TYR A 130 19.60 -3.76 8.81
C TYR A 130 20.69 -2.83 8.23
N VAL A 131 21.94 -3.29 8.16
CA VAL A 131 23.05 -2.47 7.65
C VAL A 131 22.94 -2.26 6.14
N GLU A 132 22.50 -3.29 5.39
CA GLU A 132 22.26 -3.17 3.95
C GLU A 132 21.13 -2.19 3.66
N LEU A 133 20.00 -2.30 4.38
CA LEU A 133 18.89 -1.36 4.28
C LEU A 133 19.35 0.09 4.50
N LEU A 134 20.14 0.34 5.55
CA LEU A 134 20.66 1.69 5.83
C LEU A 134 21.57 2.21 4.71
N ARG A 135 22.39 1.35 4.11
CA ARG A 135 23.37 1.73 3.09
C ARG A 135 22.76 1.92 1.70
N GLU A 136 21.81 1.07 1.33
CA GLU A 136 21.23 1.07 -0.01
C GLU A 136 19.99 1.97 -0.08
N VAL A 137 19.14 1.91 0.94
CA VAL A 137 17.87 2.63 0.97
C VAL A 137 17.98 3.88 1.82
N GLY A 138 18.56 3.78 3.01
CA GLY A 138 18.65 4.89 3.98
C GLY A 138 19.33 6.15 3.42
N THR A 139 20.31 6.01 2.53
CA THR A 139 20.99 7.15 1.89
C THR A 139 20.10 7.96 0.95
N CYS A 140 18.99 7.40 0.48
CA CYS A 140 18.01 8.09 -0.37
C CYS A 140 17.07 8.99 0.43
N PHE A 141 17.07 8.89 1.77
CA PHE A 141 16.15 9.62 2.64
C PHE A 141 16.85 10.71 3.43
N SER A 142 16.30 11.93 3.36
CA SER A 142 16.64 13.00 4.29
C SER A 142 15.62 13.02 5.41
N VAL A 143 16.08 12.92 6.66
CA VAL A 143 15.22 13.03 7.85
C VAL A 143 14.38 14.30 7.81
N ASN A 144 14.97 15.43 7.40
CA ASN A 144 14.27 16.70 7.30
C ASN A 144 13.13 16.67 6.27
N ASN A 145 13.28 15.92 5.19
CA ASN A 145 12.21 15.76 4.19
C ASN A 145 11.12 14.82 4.70
N MET A 146 11.49 13.72 5.36
CA MET A 146 10.51 12.79 5.95
C MET A 146 9.63 13.49 6.98
N LEU A 147 10.21 14.34 7.85
CA LEU A 147 9.46 15.09 8.86
C LEU A 147 8.52 16.17 8.29
N ARG A 148 8.63 16.53 7.00
CA ARG A 148 7.68 17.42 6.33
C ARG A 148 6.41 16.71 5.88
N ALA A 149 6.41 15.37 5.82
CA ALA A 149 5.20 14.62 5.53
C ALA A 149 4.18 14.87 6.64
N GLU A 150 2.94 15.20 6.25
CA GLU A 150 1.89 15.61 7.19
C GLU A 150 1.63 14.54 8.27
N CYS A 151 1.71 13.25 7.90
CA CYS A 151 1.58 12.14 8.84
C CYS A 151 2.64 12.15 9.95
N TYR A 152 3.88 12.53 9.64
CA TYR A 152 4.97 12.56 10.61
C TYR A 152 5.00 13.87 11.41
N LYS A 153 4.63 14.99 10.78
CA LYS A 153 4.53 16.28 11.46
C LYS A 153 3.57 16.21 12.66
N GLN A 154 2.39 15.61 12.47
CA GLN A 154 1.40 15.46 13.54
C GLN A 154 1.86 14.50 14.65
N ARG A 155 2.61 13.45 14.32
CA ARG A 155 3.17 12.51 15.30
C ARG A 155 4.34 13.08 16.08
N MET A 156 5.16 13.91 15.44
CA MET A 156 6.34 14.52 16.06
C MET A 156 5.96 15.33 17.31
N GLU A 157 4.82 16.02 17.28
CA GLU A 157 4.29 16.77 18.43
C GLU A 157 3.85 15.87 19.60
N LYS A 158 3.53 14.60 19.35
CA LYS A 158 2.99 13.64 20.34
C LYS A 158 3.97 12.54 20.75
N GLY A 159 5.08 12.39 20.02
CA GLY A 159 6.08 11.33 20.22
C GLY A 159 6.09 10.34 19.06
N LEU A 160 6.75 10.72 17.96
CA LEU A 160 7.05 9.82 16.84
C LEU A 160 8.19 8.88 17.26
N SER A 161 7.93 7.58 17.30
CA SER A 161 8.94 6.59 17.63
C SER A 161 9.86 6.29 16.44
N PHE A 162 11.10 5.86 16.71
CA PHE A 162 11.99 5.36 15.65
C PHE A 162 11.36 4.18 14.90
N PHE A 163 10.57 3.37 15.60
CA PHE A 163 9.83 2.25 15.02
C PHE A 163 8.88 2.72 13.91
N GLU A 164 7.97 3.65 14.21
CA GLU A 164 7.02 4.22 13.23
C GLU A 164 7.71 5.05 12.12
N PHE A 165 8.87 5.64 12.42
CA PHE A 165 9.67 6.39 11.46
C PHE A 165 10.19 5.51 10.30
N ASN A 166 10.40 4.21 10.53
CA ASN A 166 10.85 3.29 9.49
C ASN A 166 9.72 2.85 8.54
N TYR A 167 8.45 3.10 8.87
CA TYR A 167 7.31 2.68 8.06
C TYR A 167 7.36 3.27 6.63
N MET A 168 7.68 4.57 6.49
CA MET A 168 7.78 5.23 5.17
C MET A 168 8.90 4.63 4.32
N ILE A 169 10.00 4.22 4.95
CA ILE A 169 11.14 3.60 4.25
C ILE A 169 10.71 2.24 3.70
N MET A 170 10.04 1.41 4.53
CA MET A 170 9.54 0.09 4.12
C MET A 170 8.54 0.20 2.97
N GLN A 171 7.57 1.10 3.07
CA GLN A 171 6.57 1.28 2.02
C GLN A 171 7.18 1.86 0.72
N SER A 172 8.24 2.67 0.83
CA SER A 172 8.98 3.16 -0.33
C SER A 172 9.77 2.04 -1.01
N TYR A 173 10.35 1.14 -0.20
CA TYR A 173 11.07 -0.03 -0.70
C TYR A 173 10.13 -1.00 -1.43
N ASP A 174 8.90 -1.18 -0.96
CA ASP A 174 7.87 -1.98 -1.64
C ASP A 174 7.58 -1.52 -3.06
N PHE A 175 7.72 -0.23 -3.37
CA PHE A 175 7.53 0.27 -4.73
C PHE A 175 8.78 0.12 -5.62
N TYR A 176 9.95 0.04 -5.00
CA TYR A 176 11.22 -0.14 -5.69
C TYR A 176 11.47 -1.59 -6.12
N TYR A 177 11.10 -2.55 -5.28
CA TYR A 177 11.28 -3.99 -5.49
C TYR A 177 10.40 -4.52 -6.64
#